data_AF-J3BPG4-F1
#
_entry.id   AF-J3BPG4-F1
#
_cell.length_a   1.000
_cell.length_b   1.000
_cell.length_c   1.000
_cell.angle_alpha   90.00
_cell.angle_beta   90.00
_cell.angle_gamma   90.00
#
_symmetry.space_group_name_H-M   'P 1'
#
loop_
_entity.id
_entity.type
_entity.pdbx_description
1 polymer ?
#
loop_
_entity_poly.entity_id
_entity_poly.type
_entity_poly.pdbx_seq_one_letter_code
_entity_poly.pdbx_strand_id
1 'polypeptide(L)'
;MQMTIQEFEKIEDSQSHSYIVFAQGHPYQELGWKAYSDLTKRINESLTDFKNQYNSDVFLHEHELLGFEDTFLWWLSFFEKKPHERDRLTQALKCTIDKVLSEFEGTKDKQLVNYRDDDDDLRGHPVFVEHYVSLVVHAETELKSRQAPTQQTYEKENLDLKIFEKPISAADFKKIIHDYIGHSSVENMHFLHAEDGFFSTRHAPNKSLREEFLPSLEFIKKCNVSDSAILQFGLNQEIFDLKIIDEHGSEKILEITWALPVGDHELLSLLSQSNDGTLPMKTKVKLKAMIDSIPGKIVQAIEKKHAKNYPDNRTLLVVIQPEYTYQGMVPLIQEIINEVRHSVKSGKGKFEEISLLCRSRLYKIF
;
A
#
# COMPACT_ATOMS: atom_id res chain seq x y z
N MET A 1 28.74 8.98 8.25
CA MET A 1 29.29 10.06 9.10
C MET A 1 28.63 9.91 10.46
N GLN A 2 29.38 9.68 11.54
CA GLN A 2 28.77 9.55 12.88
C GLN A 2 28.44 10.94 13.42
N MET A 3 27.17 11.17 13.73
CA MET A 3 26.67 12.40 14.36
C MET A 3 27.02 12.38 15.86
N THR A 4 27.47 13.51 16.40
CA THR A 4 27.71 13.69 17.84
C THR A 4 26.39 13.93 18.59
N ILE A 5 26.36 13.68 19.89
CA ILE A 5 25.17 13.93 20.74
C ILE A 5 24.76 15.41 20.68
N GLN A 6 25.72 16.34 20.70
CA GLN A 6 25.44 17.78 20.63
C GLN A 6 24.83 18.20 19.28
N GLU A 7 25.23 17.56 18.18
CA GLU A 7 24.62 17.79 16.87
C GLU A 7 23.19 17.25 16.82
N PHE A 8 22.96 16.08 17.42
CA PHE A 8 21.63 15.49 17.55
C PHE A 8 20.69 16.39 18.36
N GLU A 9 21.08 16.78 19.58
CA GLU A 9 20.29 17.66 20.46
C GLU A 9 19.92 18.97 19.78
N LYS A 10 20.85 19.56 19.02
CA LYS A 10 20.61 20.79 18.27
C LYS A 10 19.59 20.62 17.15
N ILE A 11 19.61 19.47 16.46
CA ILE A 11 18.64 19.15 15.41
C ILE A 11 17.26 18.88 16.04
N GLU A 12 17.24 18.11 17.13
CA GLU A 12 16.05 17.73 17.88
C GLU A 12 15.33 18.94 18.47
N ASP A 13 16.06 19.97 18.93
CA ASP A 13 15.49 21.14 19.61
C ASP A 13 14.50 21.96 18.76
N SER A 14 14.46 21.77 17.44
CA SER A 14 13.44 22.41 16.59
C SER A 14 12.24 21.52 16.28
N GLN A 15 12.16 20.33 16.88
CA GLN A 15 11.20 19.28 16.48
C GLN A 15 10.37 18.82 17.66
N SER A 16 9.09 18.55 17.41
CA SER A 16 8.21 17.87 18.35
C SER A 16 7.71 16.59 17.69
N HIS A 17 7.87 15.47 18.40
CA HIS A 17 7.39 14.17 17.99
C HIS A 17 6.55 13.60 19.13
N SER A 18 5.25 13.50 18.88
CA SER A 18 4.31 12.84 19.78
C SER A 18 3.75 11.59 19.14
N TYR A 19 3.24 10.66 19.93
CA TYR A 19 2.68 9.42 19.42
C TYR A 19 1.51 8.90 20.25
N ILE A 20 0.68 8.05 19.63
CA ILE A 20 -0.40 7.28 20.25
C ILE A 20 -0.08 5.81 20.09
N VAL A 21 -0.25 5.02 21.16
CA VAL A 21 0.05 3.58 21.18
C VAL A 21 -1.22 2.76 20.92
N PHE A 22 -1.12 1.85 19.96
CA PHE A 22 -2.08 0.77 19.69
C PHE A 22 -1.38 -0.55 19.97
N ALA A 23 -1.76 -1.20 21.08
CA ALA A 23 -1.06 -2.39 21.58
C ALA A 23 -1.58 -3.71 20.98
N GLN A 24 -2.60 -3.65 20.11
CA GLN A 24 -3.27 -4.83 19.54
C GLN A 24 -3.20 -4.86 18.00
N GLY A 25 -2.13 -4.31 17.47
CA GLY A 25 -1.81 -4.25 16.06
C GLY A 25 -2.10 -2.89 15.48
N HIS A 26 -2.25 -2.88 14.16
CA HIS A 26 -2.65 -1.67 13.46
C HIS A 26 -3.98 -1.16 14.04
N PRO A 27 -4.18 0.16 14.20
CA PRO A 27 -5.44 0.76 14.66
C PRO A 27 -6.74 0.17 14.08
N TYR A 28 -6.76 -0.30 12.82
CA TYR A 28 -7.91 -0.98 12.23
C TYR A 28 -8.30 -2.27 12.96
N GLN A 29 -7.32 -3.02 13.48
CA GLN A 29 -7.53 -4.28 14.18
C GLN A 29 -8.16 -4.04 15.56
N GLU A 30 -7.78 -2.96 16.22
CA GLU A 30 -8.30 -2.58 17.54
C GLU A 30 -9.66 -1.87 17.44
N LEU A 31 -9.85 -1.00 16.45
CA LEU A 31 -11.04 -0.15 16.33
C LEU A 31 -12.12 -0.72 15.38
N GLY A 32 -11.72 -1.58 14.45
CA GLY A 32 -12.51 -1.89 13.25
C GLY A 32 -12.48 -0.75 12.22
N TRP A 33 -12.71 -1.09 10.95
CA TRP A 33 -12.54 -0.14 9.84
C TRP A 33 -13.36 1.15 9.99
N LYS A 34 -14.64 1.03 10.35
CA LYS A 34 -15.54 2.18 10.40
C LYS A 34 -15.09 3.21 11.45
N ALA A 35 -14.84 2.76 12.68
CA ALA A 35 -14.41 3.63 13.75
C ALA A 35 -13.02 4.22 13.47
N TYR A 36 -12.11 3.42 12.89
CA TYR A 36 -10.83 3.91 12.41
C TYR A 36 -10.98 5.04 11.37
N SER A 37 -11.85 4.85 10.37
CA SER A 37 -12.02 5.79 9.26
C SER A 37 -12.59 7.11 9.77
N ASP A 38 -13.60 7.03 10.64
CA ASP A 38 -14.20 8.18 11.29
C ASP A 38 -13.17 8.92 12.20
N LEU A 39 -12.36 8.17 12.95
CA LEU A 39 -11.28 8.73 13.78
C LEU A 39 -10.22 9.43 12.92
N THR A 40 -9.75 8.77 11.86
CA THR A 40 -8.74 9.31 10.94
C THR A 40 -9.24 10.60 10.28
N LYS A 41 -10.51 10.62 9.85
CA LYS A 41 -11.14 11.82 9.31
C LYS A 41 -11.15 12.96 10.35
N ARG A 42 -11.58 12.67 11.59
CA ARG A 42 -11.67 13.65 12.66
C ARG A 42 -10.31 14.22 13.09
N ILE A 43 -9.28 13.37 13.13
CA ILE A 43 -7.89 13.80 13.36
C ILE A 43 -7.45 14.72 12.23
N ASN A 44 -7.61 14.33 10.96
CA ASN A 44 -7.17 15.16 9.83
C ASN A 44 -7.89 16.52 9.75
N GLU A 45 -9.18 16.57 10.08
CA GLU A 45 -9.93 17.83 10.25
C GLU A 45 -9.29 18.70 11.34
N SER A 46 -9.01 18.09 12.50
CA SER A 46 -8.39 18.80 13.63
C SER A 46 -6.98 19.30 13.33
N LEU A 47 -6.18 18.53 12.57
CA LEU A 47 -4.86 18.96 12.11
C LEU A 47 -4.94 20.11 11.09
N THR A 48 -5.98 20.12 10.24
CA THR A 48 -6.25 21.23 9.33
C THR A 48 -6.59 22.50 10.11
N ASP A 49 -7.44 22.40 11.12
CA ASP A 49 -7.77 23.52 12.01
C ASP A 49 -6.55 24.01 12.80
N PHE A 50 -5.74 23.07 13.31
CA PHE A 50 -4.49 23.38 13.99
C PHE A 50 -3.53 24.17 13.09
N LYS A 51 -3.38 23.75 11.83
CA LYS A 51 -2.60 24.49 10.82
C LYS A 51 -3.16 25.90 10.60
N ASN A 52 -4.47 26.03 10.44
CA ASN A 52 -5.10 27.34 10.23
C ASN A 52 -4.92 28.29 11.43
N GLN A 53 -4.96 27.74 12.65
CA GLN A 53 -4.84 28.52 13.88
C GLN A 53 -3.39 28.90 14.21
N TYR A 54 -2.45 27.97 14.04
CA TYR A 54 -1.08 28.12 14.52
C TYR A 54 -0.04 28.24 13.40
N ASN A 55 -0.45 28.15 12.14
CA ASN A 55 0.43 28.11 10.96
C ASN A 55 1.54 27.04 11.09
N SER A 56 1.16 25.87 11.60
CA SER A 56 2.07 24.74 11.83
C SER A 56 1.54 23.49 11.13
N ASP A 57 2.35 22.92 10.25
CA ASP A 57 2.06 21.66 9.57
C ASP A 57 2.41 20.48 10.49
N VAL A 58 1.39 19.67 10.81
CA VAL A 58 1.56 18.44 11.59
C VAL A 58 1.54 17.23 10.67
N PHE A 59 2.60 16.44 10.74
CA PHE A 59 2.85 15.25 9.93
C PHE A 59 2.37 14.01 10.69
N LEU A 60 1.22 13.46 10.29
CA LEU A 60 0.67 12.20 10.80
C LEU A 60 1.21 11.01 10.00
N HIS A 61 1.94 10.11 10.66
CA HIS A 61 2.42 8.87 10.04
C HIS A 61 2.37 7.68 10.99
N GLU A 62 2.63 6.50 10.44
CA GLU A 62 2.48 5.22 11.12
C GLU A 62 3.83 4.52 11.27
N HIS A 63 3.98 3.73 12.33
CA HIS A 63 5.12 2.86 12.53
C HIS A 63 4.76 1.61 13.34
N GLU A 64 5.13 0.44 12.83
CA GLU A 64 5.04 -0.84 13.52
C GLU A 64 6.32 -1.09 14.33
N LEU A 65 6.19 -1.37 15.62
CA LEU A 65 7.32 -1.74 16.47
C LEU A 65 7.51 -3.27 16.43
N LEU A 66 8.28 -3.76 15.46
CA LEU A 66 8.51 -5.20 15.23
C LEU A 66 9.11 -5.97 16.44
N GLY A 67 9.60 -5.28 17.47
CA GLY A 67 10.12 -5.88 18.70
C GLY A 67 9.09 -6.04 19.83
N PHE A 68 7.87 -5.52 19.67
CA PHE A 68 6.75 -5.70 20.58
C PHE A 68 5.63 -6.40 19.82
N GLU A 69 5.11 -7.51 20.36
CA GLU A 69 4.01 -8.26 19.75
C GLU A 69 2.85 -7.31 19.42
N ASP A 70 2.63 -7.09 18.12
CA ASP A 70 1.55 -6.29 17.57
C ASP A 70 1.48 -4.83 18.06
N THR A 71 2.58 -4.17 18.43
CA THR A 71 2.49 -2.73 18.80
C THR A 71 2.64 -1.80 17.60
N PHE A 72 1.71 -0.86 17.49
CA PHE A 72 1.65 0.12 16.41
C PHE A 72 1.56 1.55 16.96
N LEU A 73 2.25 2.47 16.30
CA LEU A 73 2.32 3.88 16.69
C LEU A 73 1.75 4.79 15.62
N TRP A 74 0.90 5.70 16.05
CA TRP A 74 0.55 6.90 15.29
C TRP A 74 1.40 8.06 15.75
N TRP A 75 2.30 8.52 14.91
CA TRP A 75 3.18 9.65 15.18
C TRP A 75 2.59 10.94 14.61
N LEU A 76 2.65 11.99 15.41
CA LEU A 76 2.29 13.35 15.05
C LEU A 76 3.49 14.25 15.30
N SER A 77 4.06 14.76 14.22
CA SER A 77 5.31 15.49 14.28
C SER A 77 5.18 16.88 13.66
N PHE A 78 5.86 17.88 14.21
CA PHE A 78 5.94 19.21 13.61
C PHE A 78 7.26 19.91 13.94
N PHE A 79 7.53 21.02 13.25
CA PHE A 79 8.76 21.79 13.39
C PHE A 79 8.48 23.22 13.86
N GLU A 80 9.20 23.66 14.89
CA GLU A 80 9.19 25.03 15.40
C GLU A 80 10.58 25.40 15.92
N LYS A 81 11.15 26.48 15.38
CA LYS A 81 12.53 26.91 15.66
C LYS A 81 12.72 27.43 17.07
N LYS A 82 11.65 27.94 17.70
CA LYS A 82 11.70 28.49 19.07
C LYS A 82 11.25 27.43 20.07
N PRO A 83 12.12 26.95 20.98
CA PRO A 83 11.77 25.88 21.92
C PRO A 83 10.51 26.16 22.76
N HIS A 84 10.36 27.39 23.28
CA HIS A 84 9.17 27.75 24.05
C HIS A 84 7.87 27.71 23.23
N GLU A 85 7.92 28.09 21.94
CA GLU A 85 6.74 27.97 21.07
C GLU A 85 6.47 26.51 20.69
N ARG A 86 7.53 25.72 20.43
CA ARG A 86 7.41 24.27 20.20
C ARG A 86 6.70 23.60 21.38
N ASP A 87 7.10 23.88 22.61
CA ASP A 87 6.50 23.27 23.79
C ASP A 87 5.03 23.70 23.96
N ARG A 88 4.74 24.99 23.74
CA ARG A 88 3.35 25.51 23.75
C ARG A 88 2.49 24.81 22.69
N LEU A 89 2.99 24.66 21.47
CA LEU A 89 2.29 23.99 20.37
C LEU A 89 2.13 22.50 20.62
N THR A 90 3.10 21.86 21.26
CA THR A 90 3.03 20.45 21.66
C THR A 90 1.87 20.22 22.62
N GLN A 91 1.74 21.06 23.66
CA GLN A 91 0.62 20.96 24.60
C GLN A 91 -0.72 21.24 23.92
N ALA A 92 -0.78 22.23 23.03
CA ALA A 92 -1.99 22.52 22.26
C ALA A 92 -2.40 21.32 21.37
N LEU A 93 -1.43 20.66 20.72
CA LEU A 93 -1.66 19.47 19.90
C LEU A 93 -2.16 18.30 20.76
N LYS A 94 -1.55 18.04 21.92
CA LYS A 94 -2.02 17.02 22.89
C LYS A 94 -3.48 17.23 23.26
N CYS A 95 -3.84 18.42 23.76
CA CYS A 95 -5.22 18.74 24.10
C CYS A 95 -6.20 18.57 22.93
N THR A 96 -5.77 18.92 21.71
CA THR A 96 -6.59 18.80 20.50
C THR A 96 -6.86 17.33 20.17
N ILE A 97 -5.81 16.51 20.16
CA ILE A 97 -5.90 15.10 19.77
C ILE A 97 -6.56 14.28 20.87
N ASP A 98 -6.24 14.49 22.15
CA ASP A 98 -6.86 13.77 23.27
C ASP A 98 -8.37 14.03 23.33
N LYS A 99 -8.80 15.26 23.01
CA LYS A 99 -10.21 15.58 22.86
C LYS A 99 -10.86 14.73 21.77
N VAL A 100 -10.22 14.60 20.60
CA VAL A 100 -10.72 13.74 19.52
C VAL A 100 -10.77 12.29 19.97
N LEU A 101 -9.71 11.75 20.58
CA LEU A 101 -9.67 10.37 21.07
C LEU A 101 -10.79 10.08 22.08
N SER A 102 -11.14 11.05 22.93
CA SER A 102 -12.24 10.90 23.90
C SER A 102 -13.64 10.78 23.27
N GLU A 103 -13.80 11.20 22.00
CA GLU A 103 -15.06 11.07 21.24
C GLU A 103 -15.29 9.62 20.76
N PHE A 104 -14.26 8.75 20.77
CA PHE A 104 -14.32 7.39 20.23
C PHE A 104 -14.11 6.34 21.34
N GLU A 105 -15.06 5.41 21.49
CA GLU A 105 -15.04 4.40 22.57
C GLU A 105 -13.74 3.59 22.60
N GLY A 106 -13.25 3.15 21.45
CA GLY A 106 -12.04 2.31 21.33
C GLY A 106 -10.72 3.06 21.55
N THR A 107 -10.75 4.35 21.86
CA THR A 107 -9.55 5.15 22.13
C THR A 107 -9.61 5.93 23.44
N LYS A 108 -10.59 5.67 24.30
CA LYS A 108 -10.76 6.42 25.57
C LYS A 108 -9.62 6.23 26.57
N ASP A 109 -8.94 5.11 26.50
CA ASP A 109 -7.76 4.77 27.32
C ASP A 109 -6.45 5.25 26.68
N LYS A 110 -6.52 5.82 25.47
CA LYS A 110 -5.36 6.30 24.72
C LYS A 110 -5.17 7.80 24.90
N GLN A 111 -3.92 8.22 24.82
CA GLN A 111 -3.53 9.63 24.88
C GLN A 111 -2.37 9.88 23.93
N LEU A 112 -2.21 11.14 23.53
CA LEU A 112 -1.04 11.60 22.80
C LEU A 112 0.11 11.85 23.79
N VAL A 113 1.16 11.06 23.70
CA VAL A 113 2.38 11.21 24.53
C VAL A 113 3.45 11.92 23.71
N ASN A 114 4.13 12.91 24.27
CA ASN A 114 5.29 13.49 23.59
C ASN A 114 6.54 12.69 23.94
N TYR A 115 7.42 12.45 22.96
CA TYR A 115 8.68 11.75 23.23
C TYR A 115 9.51 12.42 24.33
N ARG A 116 9.38 13.75 24.55
CA ARG A 116 10.11 14.51 25.57
C ARG A 116 9.45 14.54 26.95
N ASP A 117 8.25 13.98 27.12
CA ASP A 117 7.61 13.88 28.44
C ASP A 117 8.34 12.85 29.33
N ASP A 118 8.60 13.15 30.60
CA ASP A 118 9.50 12.38 31.49
C ASP A 118 9.06 10.93 31.82
N ASP A 119 7.87 10.51 31.42
CA ASP A 119 7.17 9.33 31.97
C ASP A 119 6.71 8.35 30.87
N ASP A 120 7.68 7.79 30.13
CA ASP A 120 7.40 6.90 29.00
C ASP A 120 8.19 5.58 29.05
N ASP A 121 7.45 4.48 29.24
CA ASP A 121 7.95 3.10 29.28
C ASP A 121 8.63 2.65 27.96
N LEU A 122 8.31 3.29 26.82
CA LEU A 122 8.87 2.92 25.51
C LEU A 122 10.27 3.48 25.27
N ARG A 123 10.67 4.55 25.98
CA ARG A 123 12.00 5.20 25.82
C ARG A 123 13.19 4.27 26.09
N GLY A 124 12.99 3.22 26.87
CA GLY A 124 14.02 2.21 27.15
C GLY A 124 14.22 1.20 26.01
N HIS A 125 13.33 1.16 25.02
CA HIS A 125 13.32 0.10 24.03
C HIS A 125 14.16 0.43 22.79
N PRO A 126 15.14 -0.43 22.40
CA PRO A 126 16.05 -0.14 21.30
C PRO A 126 15.37 0.18 19.97
N VAL A 127 14.33 -0.59 19.58
CA VAL A 127 13.60 -0.38 18.31
C VAL A 127 12.86 0.96 18.29
N PHE A 128 12.30 1.37 19.43
CA PHE A 128 11.59 2.64 19.56
C PHE A 128 12.56 3.82 19.46
N VAL A 129 13.70 3.73 20.18
CA VAL A 129 14.76 4.73 20.15
C VAL A 129 15.40 4.84 18.77
N GLU A 130 15.67 3.71 18.10
CA GLU A 130 16.23 3.70 16.74
C GLU A 130 15.27 4.40 15.75
N HIS A 131 13.98 4.10 15.83
CA HIS A 131 12.99 4.78 15.01
C HIS A 131 12.94 6.28 15.30
N TYR A 132 12.92 6.67 16.58
CA TYR A 132 12.90 8.07 16.98
C TYR A 132 14.14 8.83 16.49
N VAL A 133 15.34 8.27 16.67
CA VAL A 133 16.58 8.86 16.17
C VAL A 133 16.50 9.06 14.66
N SER A 134 15.98 8.09 13.93
CA SER A 134 15.76 8.21 12.49
C SER A 134 14.80 9.36 12.14
N LEU A 135 13.70 9.52 12.88
CA LEU A 135 12.77 10.64 12.68
C LEU A 135 13.47 11.99 12.81
N VAL A 136 14.25 12.17 13.88
CA VAL A 136 14.96 13.42 14.18
C VAL A 136 16.02 13.72 13.13
N VAL A 137 16.82 12.72 12.76
CA VAL A 137 17.95 12.87 11.82
C VAL A 137 17.46 13.14 10.40
N HIS A 138 16.35 12.52 9.99
CA HIS A 138 15.83 12.62 8.63
C HIS A 138 14.61 13.54 8.49
N ALA A 139 14.31 14.34 9.50
CA ALA A 139 13.06 15.10 9.58
C ALA A 139 12.85 16.10 8.43
N GLU A 140 13.92 16.75 7.98
CA GLU A 140 13.90 17.66 6.83
C GLU A 140 14.01 16.95 5.49
N THR A 141 14.38 15.67 5.48
CA THR A 141 14.57 14.90 4.25
C THR A 141 13.21 14.55 3.64
N GLU A 142 13.08 14.79 2.34
CA GLU A 142 11.95 14.32 1.55
C GLU A 142 12.49 13.69 0.28
N LEU A 143 12.16 12.42 0.07
CA LEU A 143 12.48 11.76 -1.18
C LEU A 143 11.62 12.36 -2.31
N LYS A 144 12.25 12.58 -3.46
CA LYS A 144 11.56 13.04 -4.68
C LYS A 144 11.41 11.89 -5.65
N SER A 145 10.26 11.86 -6.32
CA SER A 145 10.03 10.91 -7.41
C SER A 145 11.06 11.09 -8.52
N ARG A 146 11.56 9.98 -9.05
CA ARG A 146 12.43 9.91 -10.22
C ARG A 146 11.60 9.48 -11.42
N GLN A 147 11.87 10.09 -12.56
CA GLN A 147 11.29 9.61 -13.82
C GLN A 147 12.11 8.44 -14.31
N ALA A 148 11.43 7.35 -14.70
CA ALA A 148 12.08 6.22 -15.32
C ALA A 148 12.92 6.68 -16.56
N PRO A 149 14.07 6.04 -16.82
CA PRO A 149 14.85 6.26 -18.03
C PRO A 149 14.03 6.05 -19.31
N THR A 150 14.32 6.83 -20.37
CA THR A 150 13.67 6.68 -21.68
C THR A 150 14.25 5.54 -22.51
N GLN A 151 15.49 5.17 -22.25
CA GLN A 151 16.18 4.06 -22.88
C GLN A 151 16.21 2.88 -21.91
N GLN A 152 16.11 1.67 -22.45
CA GLN A 152 16.19 0.44 -21.68
C GLN A 152 17.55 0.35 -20.96
N THR A 153 17.56 0.13 -19.65
CA THR A 153 18.79 0.07 -18.85
C THR A 153 19.18 -1.35 -18.42
N TYR A 154 18.31 -2.33 -18.65
CA TYR A 154 18.53 -3.74 -18.31
C TYR A 154 18.78 -4.59 -19.57
N GLU A 155 19.52 -5.69 -19.42
CA GLU A 155 19.90 -6.57 -20.54
C GLU A 155 18.86 -7.66 -20.83
N LYS A 156 17.99 -7.99 -19.86
CA LYS A 156 16.97 -9.04 -20.00
C LYS A 156 16.09 -8.79 -21.22
N GLU A 157 15.94 -9.80 -22.07
CA GLU A 157 15.02 -9.76 -23.20
C GLU A 157 13.56 -9.65 -22.74
N ASN A 158 12.76 -8.88 -23.48
CA ASN A 158 11.34 -8.73 -23.20
C ASN A 158 10.59 -10.03 -23.52
N LEU A 159 9.53 -10.30 -22.75
CA LEU A 159 8.62 -11.41 -23.01
C LEU A 159 7.99 -11.30 -24.40
N ASP A 160 8.06 -12.38 -25.20
CA ASP A 160 7.41 -12.42 -26.52
C ASP A 160 5.89 -12.55 -26.38
N LEU A 161 5.20 -11.44 -26.63
CA LEU A 161 3.73 -11.38 -26.54
C LEU A 161 3.03 -12.18 -27.63
N LYS A 162 3.69 -12.46 -28.76
CA LYS A 162 3.08 -13.17 -29.90
C LYS A 162 2.64 -14.58 -29.55
N ILE A 163 3.28 -15.19 -28.55
CA ILE A 163 2.95 -16.53 -28.08
C ILE A 163 1.53 -16.56 -27.48
N PHE A 164 1.09 -15.45 -26.90
CA PHE A 164 -0.21 -15.33 -26.22
C PHE A 164 -1.33 -14.77 -27.13
N GLU A 165 -1.02 -14.42 -28.39
CA GLU A 165 -2.02 -14.04 -29.40
C GLU A 165 -2.86 -15.25 -29.86
N LYS A 166 -2.40 -16.48 -29.57
CA LYS A 166 -3.07 -17.73 -29.92
C LYS A 166 -3.47 -18.49 -28.66
N PRO A 167 -4.49 -19.37 -28.76
CA PRO A 167 -4.83 -20.25 -27.66
C PRO A 167 -3.63 -21.09 -27.21
N ILE A 168 -3.42 -21.18 -25.90
CA ILE A 168 -2.29 -21.88 -25.27
C ILE A 168 -2.80 -22.78 -24.15
N SER A 169 -2.11 -23.89 -23.88
CA SER A 169 -2.46 -24.72 -22.72
C SER A 169 -2.11 -24.02 -21.40
N ALA A 170 -2.84 -24.32 -20.33
CA ALA A 170 -2.52 -23.80 -19.01
C ALA A 170 -1.13 -24.27 -18.53
N ALA A 171 -0.71 -25.49 -18.88
CA ALA A 171 0.64 -25.98 -18.61
C ALA A 171 1.73 -25.12 -19.28
N ASP A 172 1.59 -24.87 -20.59
CA ASP A 172 2.58 -24.09 -21.34
C ASP A 172 2.65 -22.64 -20.84
N PHE A 173 1.49 -22.04 -20.56
CA PHE A 173 1.43 -20.70 -19.97
C PHE A 173 2.16 -20.64 -18.62
N LYS A 174 1.85 -21.57 -17.70
CA LYS A 174 2.51 -21.65 -16.39
C LYS A 174 4.03 -21.76 -16.55
N LYS A 175 4.49 -22.61 -17.47
CA LYS A 175 5.91 -22.83 -17.74
C LYS A 175 6.58 -21.57 -18.29
N ILE A 176 6.03 -20.95 -19.33
CA ILE A 176 6.62 -19.76 -19.97
C ILE A 176 6.76 -18.62 -18.96
N ILE A 177 5.72 -18.34 -18.18
CA ILE A 177 5.77 -17.26 -17.19
C ILE A 177 6.75 -17.60 -16.07
N HIS A 178 6.76 -18.85 -15.56
CA HIS A 178 7.72 -19.27 -14.54
C HIS A 178 9.17 -19.14 -15.02
N ASP A 179 9.46 -19.62 -16.22
CA ASP A 179 10.80 -19.56 -16.81
C ASP A 179 11.23 -18.10 -17.02
N TYR A 180 10.31 -17.20 -17.40
CA TYR A 180 10.61 -15.79 -17.58
C TYR A 180 10.94 -15.06 -16.25
N ILE A 181 10.21 -15.35 -15.17
CA ILE A 181 10.37 -14.67 -13.86
C ILE A 181 11.35 -15.39 -12.91
N GLY A 182 11.86 -16.56 -13.27
CA GLY A 182 12.68 -17.41 -12.39
C GLY A 182 13.88 -16.68 -11.79
N HIS A 183 14.08 -16.74 -10.47
CA HIS A 183 14.98 -15.84 -9.72
C HIS A 183 16.48 -16.20 -9.79
N SER A 184 16.99 -16.73 -10.90
CA SER A 184 18.32 -17.34 -10.94
C SER A 184 19.38 -16.64 -11.81
N SER A 185 19.06 -15.52 -12.49
CA SER A 185 20.05 -14.77 -13.29
C SER A 185 20.28 -13.35 -12.77
N VAL A 186 21.51 -12.85 -12.99
CA VAL A 186 21.88 -11.45 -12.73
C VAL A 186 21.01 -10.49 -13.56
N GLU A 187 20.71 -10.86 -14.79
CA GLU A 187 19.81 -10.11 -15.68
C GLU A 187 18.41 -9.96 -15.08
N ASN A 188 17.88 -11.00 -14.43
CA ASN A 188 16.57 -10.92 -13.77
C ASN A 188 16.60 -9.99 -12.57
N MET A 189 17.67 -10.00 -11.78
CA MET A 189 17.83 -9.03 -10.69
C MET A 189 17.91 -7.60 -11.23
N HIS A 190 18.72 -7.35 -12.26
CA HIS A 190 18.80 -6.03 -12.89
C HIS A 190 17.44 -5.57 -13.44
N PHE A 191 16.69 -6.45 -14.10
CA PHE A 191 15.34 -6.15 -14.58
C PHE A 191 14.34 -5.82 -13.47
N LEU A 192 14.37 -6.56 -12.34
CA LEU A 192 13.46 -6.32 -11.22
C LEU A 192 13.76 -4.99 -10.49
N HIS A 193 15.02 -4.56 -10.48
CA HIS A 193 15.47 -3.35 -9.78
C HIS A 193 15.63 -2.12 -10.67
N ALA A 194 15.58 -2.26 -12.00
CA ALA A 194 15.64 -1.14 -12.93
C ALA A 194 14.38 -0.26 -12.86
N GLU A 195 14.56 1.07 -12.88
CA GLU A 195 13.45 2.05 -12.87
C GLU A 195 12.53 1.91 -14.10
N ASP A 196 13.08 1.48 -15.24
CA ASP A 196 12.38 1.16 -16.48
C ASP A 196 12.04 -0.34 -16.64
N GLY A 197 12.36 -1.16 -15.64
CA GLY A 197 12.18 -2.61 -15.65
C GLY A 197 10.78 -3.10 -15.29
N PHE A 198 10.68 -4.09 -14.41
CA PHE A 198 9.43 -4.80 -14.08
C PHE A 198 8.26 -3.89 -13.67
N PHE A 199 8.54 -2.85 -12.89
CA PHE A 199 7.52 -1.93 -12.37
C PHE A 199 7.13 -0.81 -13.36
N SER A 200 7.81 -0.72 -14.51
CA SER A 200 7.57 0.31 -15.51
C SER A 200 6.44 -0.04 -16.46
N THR A 201 5.59 0.95 -16.75
CA THR A 201 4.54 0.86 -17.78
C THR A 201 5.02 1.30 -19.16
N ARG A 202 6.29 1.72 -19.29
CA ARG A 202 6.85 2.22 -20.57
C ARG A 202 6.98 1.13 -21.63
N HIS A 203 7.29 -0.09 -21.22
CA HIS A 203 7.43 -1.22 -22.12
C HIS A 203 6.16 -2.08 -22.05
N ALA A 204 5.47 -2.23 -23.19
CA ALA A 204 4.22 -2.99 -23.26
C ALA A 204 4.36 -4.44 -22.73
N PRO A 205 5.45 -5.19 -23.01
CA PRO A 205 5.63 -6.52 -22.43
C PRO A 205 5.68 -6.54 -20.90
N ASN A 206 6.34 -5.56 -20.27
CA ASN A 206 6.39 -5.43 -18.81
C ASN A 206 4.99 -5.13 -18.26
N LYS A 207 4.26 -4.25 -18.94
CA LYS A 207 2.88 -3.93 -18.58
C LYS A 207 1.97 -5.16 -18.65
N SER A 208 1.95 -5.90 -19.76
CA SER A 208 1.13 -7.11 -19.90
C SER A 208 1.52 -8.20 -18.91
N LEU A 209 2.82 -8.40 -18.67
CA LEU A 209 3.31 -9.32 -17.65
C LEU A 209 2.75 -8.96 -16.27
N ARG A 210 2.91 -7.69 -15.86
CA ARG A 210 2.49 -7.21 -14.55
C ARG A 210 0.98 -7.23 -14.41
N GLU A 211 0.27 -6.63 -15.36
CA GLU A 211 -1.14 -6.28 -15.21
C GLU A 211 -2.11 -7.42 -15.60
N GLU A 212 -1.69 -8.36 -16.45
CA GLU A 212 -2.56 -9.41 -16.99
C GLU A 212 -2.00 -10.82 -16.68
N PHE A 213 -0.75 -11.10 -17.05
CA PHE A 213 -0.23 -12.49 -16.99
C PHE A 213 0.04 -12.97 -15.56
N LEU A 214 0.69 -12.18 -14.72
CA LEU A 214 0.95 -12.58 -13.34
C LEU A 214 -0.35 -12.75 -12.53
N PRO A 215 -1.34 -11.84 -12.61
CA PRO A 215 -2.65 -12.07 -11.98
C PRO A 215 -3.38 -13.30 -12.53
N SER A 216 -3.31 -13.53 -13.84
CA SER A 216 -3.88 -14.73 -14.48
C SER A 216 -3.24 -16.00 -13.95
N LEU A 217 -1.91 -16.03 -13.84
CA LEU A 217 -1.16 -17.16 -13.30
C LEU A 217 -1.59 -17.49 -11.87
N GLU A 218 -1.70 -16.49 -11.00
CA GLU A 218 -2.14 -16.69 -9.64
C GLU A 218 -3.60 -17.15 -9.56
N PHE A 219 -4.49 -16.58 -10.39
CA PHE A 219 -5.88 -17.04 -10.47
C PHE A 219 -6.00 -18.50 -10.92
N ILE A 220 -5.31 -18.89 -12.00
CA ILE A 220 -5.27 -20.25 -12.53
C ILE A 220 -4.79 -21.24 -11.47
N LYS A 221 -3.73 -20.90 -10.72
CA LYS A 221 -3.23 -21.73 -9.62
C LYS A 221 -4.27 -21.88 -8.51
N LYS A 222 -4.94 -20.80 -8.11
CA LYS A 222 -5.91 -20.82 -7.00
C LYS A 222 -7.21 -21.51 -7.32
N CYS A 223 -7.66 -21.41 -8.56
CA CYS A 223 -8.84 -22.10 -9.03
C CYS A 223 -8.57 -23.55 -9.46
N ASN A 224 -7.34 -24.06 -9.28
CA ASN A 224 -6.92 -25.41 -9.70
C ASN A 224 -7.28 -25.70 -11.16
N VAL A 225 -7.06 -24.73 -12.04
CA VAL A 225 -7.33 -24.89 -13.48
C VAL A 225 -6.42 -25.99 -14.03
N SER A 226 -7.05 -26.97 -14.69
CA SER A 226 -6.37 -28.12 -15.29
C SER A 226 -5.29 -27.67 -16.27
N ASP A 227 -4.18 -28.38 -16.30
CA ASP A 227 -3.07 -28.13 -17.21
C ASP A 227 -3.47 -28.30 -18.69
N SER A 228 -4.49 -29.12 -18.96
CA SER A 228 -5.08 -29.31 -20.29
C SER A 228 -6.03 -28.19 -20.72
N ALA A 229 -6.44 -27.30 -19.81
CA ALA A 229 -7.35 -26.20 -20.13
C ALA A 229 -6.72 -25.26 -21.15
N ILE A 230 -7.55 -24.73 -22.05
CA ILE A 230 -7.13 -23.79 -23.08
C ILE A 230 -7.33 -22.37 -22.56
N LEU A 231 -6.28 -21.57 -22.64
CA LEU A 231 -6.27 -20.15 -22.28
C LEU A 231 -6.25 -19.30 -23.54
N GLN A 232 -7.08 -18.27 -23.57
CA GLN A 232 -7.08 -17.23 -24.60
C GLN A 232 -6.97 -15.86 -23.94
N PHE A 233 -5.93 -15.10 -24.28
CA PHE A 233 -5.69 -13.75 -23.75
C PHE A 233 -6.23 -12.69 -24.70
N GLY A 234 -6.74 -11.59 -24.17
CA GLY A 234 -7.40 -10.57 -24.98
C GLY A 234 -6.52 -9.48 -25.56
N LEU A 235 -5.21 -9.44 -25.26
CA LEU A 235 -4.13 -8.55 -25.74
C LEU A 235 -4.48 -7.45 -26.78
N ASN A 236 -5.45 -6.58 -26.46
CA ASN A 236 -6.03 -5.50 -27.29
C ASN A 236 -6.96 -5.89 -28.44
N GLN A 237 -7.24 -7.18 -28.68
CA GLN A 237 -8.13 -7.63 -29.76
C GLN A 237 -9.53 -8.00 -29.26
N GLU A 238 -9.64 -8.38 -28.00
CA GLU A 238 -10.87 -8.92 -27.41
C GLU A 238 -11.39 -8.04 -26.27
N ILE A 239 -12.66 -8.25 -25.92
CA ILE A 239 -13.33 -7.48 -24.87
C ILE A 239 -13.08 -8.03 -23.46
N PHE A 240 -12.30 -9.10 -23.29
CA PHE A 240 -11.97 -9.77 -22.03
C PHE A 240 -10.46 -9.83 -21.82
N ASP A 241 -9.99 -10.02 -20.59
CA ASP A 241 -8.55 -10.12 -20.31
C ASP A 241 -8.06 -11.56 -20.45
N LEU A 242 -8.80 -12.53 -19.91
CA LEU A 242 -8.53 -13.96 -20.06
C LEU A 242 -9.82 -14.77 -20.20
N LYS A 243 -9.84 -15.70 -21.15
CA LYS A 243 -10.84 -16.77 -21.24
C LYS A 243 -10.17 -18.11 -20.98
N ILE A 244 -10.80 -18.92 -20.14
CA ILE A 244 -10.39 -20.28 -19.78
C ILE A 244 -11.44 -21.25 -20.29
N ILE A 245 -11.04 -22.24 -21.08
CA ILE A 245 -11.91 -23.29 -21.59
C ILE A 245 -11.43 -24.61 -20.98
N ASP A 246 -12.29 -25.24 -20.19
CA ASP A 246 -11.95 -26.52 -19.55
C ASP A 246 -11.99 -27.70 -20.55
N GLU A 247 -11.61 -28.88 -20.08
CA GLU A 247 -11.61 -30.12 -20.86
C GLU A 247 -13.01 -30.61 -21.28
N HIS A 248 -14.07 -30.05 -20.69
CA HIS A 248 -15.46 -30.31 -21.02
C HIS A 248 -16.07 -29.23 -21.95
N GLY A 249 -15.30 -28.20 -22.29
CA GLY A 249 -15.73 -27.07 -23.11
C GLY A 249 -16.47 -25.96 -22.34
N SER A 250 -16.49 -26.00 -20.99
CA SER A 250 -17.05 -24.91 -20.19
C SER A 250 -16.13 -23.69 -20.24
N GLU A 251 -16.72 -22.52 -20.46
CA GLU A 251 -15.99 -21.26 -20.55
C GLU A 251 -16.06 -20.49 -19.23
N LYS A 252 -14.91 -19.96 -18.78
CA LYS A 252 -14.83 -18.96 -17.72
C LYS A 252 -14.11 -17.72 -18.24
N ILE A 253 -14.77 -16.57 -18.13
CA ILE A 253 -14.22 -15.29 -18.57
C ILE A 253 -13.79 -14.48 -17.35
N LEU A 254 -12.55 -14.01 -17.38
CA LEU A 254 -11.91 -13.20 -16.35
C LEU A 254 -11.73 -11.77 -16.87
N GLU A 255 -12.16 -10.81 -16.07
CA GLU A 255 -11.80 -9.40 -16.21
C GLU A 255 -10.85 -9.04 -15.07
N ILE A 256 -9.73 -8.43 -15.39
CA ILE A 256 -8.69 -8.02 -14.45
C ILE A 256 -8.72 -6.49 -14.34
N THR A 257 -8.54 -5.99 -13.12
CA THR A 257 -8.43 -4.56 -12.88
C THR A 257 -7.51 -4.28 -11.71
N TRP A 258 -6.77 -3.18 -11.79
CA TRP A 258 -5.84 -2.79 -10.75
C TRP A 258 -6.42 -1.65 -9.93
N ALA A 259 -6.48 -1.85 -8.61
CA ALA A 259 -6.83 -0.80 -7.67
C ALA A 259 -5.54 -0.13 -7.19
N LEU A 260 -5.04 0.80 -8.00
CA LEU A 260 -3.81 1.53 -7.73
C LEU A 260 -4.07 2.72 -6.79
N PRO A 261 -3.22 2.96 -5.78
CA PRO A 261 -3.30 4.16 -4.94
C PRO A 261 -3.06 5.41 -5.78
N VAL A 262 -3.41 6.58 -5.23
CA VAL A 262 -3.06 7.86 -5.86
C VAL A 262 -1.54 8.01 -5.89
N GLY A 263 -0.94 8.27 -7.05
CA GLY A 263 0.51 8.45 -7.15
C GLY A 263 1.33 7.16 -7.02
N ASP A 264 0.80 6.04 -7.49
CA ASP A 264 1.47 4.72 -7.50
C ASP A 264 2.89 4.73 -8.10
N HIS A 265 3.11 5.47 -9.19
CA HIS A 265 4.44 5.63 -9.77
C HIS A 265 5.41 6.39 -8.86
N GLU A 266 4.92 7.41 -8.15
CA GLU A 266 5.71 8.13 -7.14
C GLU A 266 6.05 7.17 -5.99
N LEU A 267 5.09 6.39 -5.51
CA LEU A 267 5.29 5.41 -4.45
C LEU A 267 6.40 4.40 -4.74
N LEU A 268 6.34 3.72 -5.88
CA LEU A 268 7.36 2.74 -6.27
C LEU A 268 8.75 3.38 -6.42
N SER A 269 8.79 4.61 -6.96
CA SER A 269 10.04 5.37 -7.07
C SER A 269 10.60 5.80 -5.72
N LEU A 270 9.76 6.13 -4.73
CA LEU A 270 10.22 6.51 -3.39
C LEU A 270 10.73 5.29 -2.62
N LEU A 271 10.04 4.14 -2.73
CA LEU A 271 10.43 2.90 -2.07
C LEU A 271 11.77 2.36 -2.58
N SER A 272 12.05 2.46 -3.88
CA SER A 272 13.32 2.00 -4.45
C SER A 272 14.54 2.81 -3.99
N GLN A 273 14.32 4.00 -3.41
CA GLN A 273 15.38 4.87 -2.90
C GLN A 273 15.72 4.61 -1.42
N SER A 274 14.96 3.74 -0.73
CA SER A 274 15.18 3.40 0.68
C SER A 274 16.24 2.31 0.80
N ASN A 275 17.52 2.70 0.91
CA ASN A 275 18.64 1.75 0.98
C ASN A 275 18.61 0.83 2.22
N ASP A 276 18.05 1.29 3.33
CA ASP A 276 17.99 0.61 4.63
C ASP A 276 16.55 0.29 5.07
N GLY A 277 15.58 0.46 4.16
CA GLY A 277 14.15 0.32 4.47
C GLY A 277 13.54 1.45 5.31
N THR A 278 14.33 2.46 5.69
CA THR A 278 13.87 3.57 6.52
C THR A 278 13.52 4.78 5.65
N LEU A 279 12.23 5.12 5.64
CA LEU A 279 11.72 6.26 4.88
C LEU A 279 11.63 7.52 5.75
N PRO A 280 12.01 8.70 5.23
CA PRO A 280 11.84 9.95 5.93
C PRO A 280 10.37 10.19 6.32
N MET A 281 10.17 10.92 7.42
CA MET A 281 8.83 11.21 7.97
C MET A 281 7.87 11.78 6.91
N LYS A 282 8.28 12.82 6.17
CA LYS A 282 7.46 13.44 5.12
C LYS A 282 7.08 12.45 4.02
N THR A 283 7.97 11.52 3.70
CA THR A 283 7.68 10.42 2.79
C THR A 283 6.64 9.48 3.41
N LYS A 284 6.80 9.05 4.68
CA LYS A 284 5.84 8.20 5.39
C LYS A 284 4.42 8.79 5.44
N VAL A 285 4.27 10.10 5.62
CA VAL A 285 2.95 10.77 5.55
C VAL A 285 2.28 10.56 4.20
N LYS A 286 3.03 10.72 3.10
CA LYS A 286 2.52 10.45 1.75
C LYS A 286 2.09 8.99 1.59
N LEU A 287 2.93 8.05 2.06
CA LEU A 287 2.62 6.61 1.98
C LEU A 287 1.33 6.28 2.72
N LYS A 288 1.16 6.81 3.94
CA LYS A 288 -0.07 6.62 4.72
C LYS A 288 -1.31 7.08 3.93
N ALA A 289 -1.29 8.30 3.40
CA ALA A 289 -2.40 8.83 2.61
C ALA A 289 -2.72 7.97 1.38
N MET A 290 -1.68 7.40 0.74
CA MET A 290 -1.83 6.48 -0.38
C MET A 290 -2.48 5.16 0.05
N ILE A 291 -2.02 4.56 1.15
CA ILE A 291 -2.55 3.30 1.71
C ILE A 291 -4.01 3.46 2.15
N ASP A 292 -4.31 4.53 2.88
CA ASP A 292 -5.67 4.83 3.36
C ASP A 292 -6.68 5.02 2.20
N SER A 293 -6.20 5.31 0.98
CA SER A 293 -7.04 5.48 -0.21
C SER A 293 -7.49 4.17 -0.89
N ILE A 294 -6.86 3.04 -0.57
CA ILE A 294 -7.03 1.76 -1.29
C ILE A 294 -8.48 1.25 -1.36
N PRO A 295 -9.25 1.17 -0.24
CA PRO A 295 -10.63 0.70 -0.32
C PRO A 295 -11.47 1.53 -1.30
N GLY A 296 -11.32 2.85 -1.27
CA GLY A 296 -11.97 3.75 -2.22
C GLY A 296 -11.56 3.49 -3.67
N LYS A 297 -10.29 3.12 -3.92
CA LYS A 297 -9.80 2.73 -5.25
C LYS A 297 -10.37 1.40 -5.72
N ILE A 298 -10.51 0.42 -4.84
CA ILE A 298 -11.16 -0.86 -5.14
C ILE A 298 -12.63 -0.62 -5.51
N VAL A 299 -13.36 0.16 -4.71
CA VAL A 299 -14.76 0.52 -4.99
C VAL A 299 -14.88 1.17 -6.38
N GLN A 300 -14.04 2.17 -6.66
CA GLN A 300 -14.03 2.84 -7.97
C GLN A 300 -13.70 1.89 -9.13
N ALA A 301 -12.77 0.96 -8.95
CA ALA A 301 -12.41 -0.02 -9.98
C ALA A 301 -13.58 -0.96 -10.28
N ILE A 302 -14.27 -1.46 -9.24
CA ILE A 302 -15.45 -2.32 -9.37
C ILE A 302 -16.59 -1.58 -10.08
N GLU A 303 -16.93 -0.37 -9.62
CA GLU A 303 -18.01 0.43 -10.20
C GLU A 303 -17.74 0.80 -11.67
N LYS A 304 -16.49 1.11 -12.02
CA LYS A 304 -16.09 1.34 -13.42
C LYS A 304 -16.29 0.11 -14.30
N LYS A 305 -16.04 -1.09 -13.78
CA LYS A 305 -16.24 -2.34 -14.53
C LYS A 305 -17.72 -2.69 -14.65
N HIS A 306 -18.54 -2.41 -13.62
CA HIS A 306 -20.01 -2.51 -13.74
C HIS A 306 -20.56 -1.60 -14.83
N ALA A 307 -20.06 -0.35 -14.93
CA ALA A 307 -20.52 0.61 -15.92
C ALA A 307 -20.29 0.18 -17.39
N LYS A 308 -19.37 -0.76 -17.64
CA LYS A 308 -19.12 -1.30 -18.99
C LYS A 308 -20.25 -2.20 -19.52
N ASN A 309 -21.16 -2.67 -18.66
CA ASN A 309 -22.35 -3.45 -19.05
C ASN A 309 -22.05 -4.64 -19.99
N TYR A 310 -21.15 -5.52 -19.56
CA TYR A 310 -20.79 -6.71 -20.32
C TYR A 310 -22.02 -7.57 -20.69
N PRO A 311 -22.04 -8.17 -21.91
CA PRO A 311 -23.14 -9.00 -22.37
C PRO A 311 -23.12 -10.42 -21.79
N ASP A 312 -21.98 -10.84 -21.27
CA ASP A 312 -21.65 -12.17 -20.78
C ASP A 312 -21.36 -12.15 -19.26
N ASN A 313 -21.45 -13.33 -18.65
CA ASN A 313 -21.10 -13.52 -17.24
C ASN A 313 -19.58 -13.61 -17.10
N ARG A 314 -19.01 -12.87 -16.15
CA ARG A 314 -17.56 -12.79 -15.93
C ARG A 314 -17.22 -12.87 -14.45
N THR A 315 -16.04 -13.37 -14.14
CA THR A 315 -15.39 -13.14 -12.85
C THR A 315 -14.57 -11.85 -12.92
N LEU A 316 -14.77 -10.94 -11.96
CA LEU A 316 -13.93 -9.75 -11.83
C LEU A 316 -12.83 -10.01 -10.80
N LEU A 317 -11.57 -9.89 -11.23
CA LEU A 317 -10.39 -9.94 -10.41
C LEU A 317 -9.84 -8.53 -10.19
N VAL A 318 -10.00 -8.02 -8.97
CA VAL A 318 -9.37 -6.77 -8.54
C VAL A 318 -8.00 -7.09 -7.96
N VAL A 319 -6.94 -6.45 -8.46
CA VAL A 319 -5.56 -6.67 -8.03
C VAL A 319 -5.07 -5.47 -7.22
N ILE A 320 -4.48 -5.77 -6.07
CA ILE A 320 -3.70 -4.80 -5.28
C ILE A 320 -2.28 -5.34 -5.08
N GLN A 321 -1.29 -4.46 -5.18
CA GLN A 321 0.09 -4.85 -4.94
C GLN A 321 0.38 -4.98 -3.44
N PRO A 322 1.18 -5.97 -3.02
CA PRO A 322 1.55 -6.10 -1.61
C PRO A 322 2.22 -4.88 -1.02
N GLU A 323 2.97 -4.14 -1.82
CA GLU A 323 3.70 -2.93 -1.43
C GLU A 323 2.76 -1.82 -0.94
N TYR A 324 1.47 -1.89 -1.29
CA TYR A 324 0.44 -0.95 -0.87
C TYR A 324 -0.28 -1.38 0.41
N THR A 325 0.10 -2.50 0.98
CA THR A 325 -0.49 -3.03 2.20
C THR A 325 0.63 -3.20 3.21
N TYR A 326 0.30 -3.27 4.50
CA TYR A 326 1.24 -3.72 5.53
C TYR A 326 1.57 -5.19 5.28
N GLN A 327 2.43 -5.44 4.29
CA GLN A 327 2.89 -6.76 3.88
C GLN A 327 1.76 -7.78 3.64
N GLY A 328 0.63 -7.37 3.07
CA GLY A 328 -0.50 -8.25 2.80
C GLY A 328 -1.07 -8.94 4.06
N MET A 329 -0.95 -8.30 5.24
CA MET A 329 -1.51 -8.80 6.50
C MET A 329 -3.01 -9.10 6.36
N VAL A 330 -3.38 -10.36 6.61
CA VAL A 330 -4.75 -10.85 6.42
C VAL A 330 -5.80 -10.03 7.16
N PRO A 331 -5.61 -9.67 8.45
CA PRO A 331 -6.62 -8.90 9.17
C PRO A 331 -6.92 -7.56 8.49
N LEU A 332 -5.87 -6.86 8.02
CA LEU A 332 -6.02 -5.61 7.30
C LEU A 332 -6.77 -5.80 5.96
N ILE A 333 -6.44 -6.86 5.21
CA ILE A 333 -7.14 -7.15 3.96
C ILE A 333 -8.63 -7.44 4.20
N GLN A 334 -8.97 -8.15 5.28
CA GLN A 334 -10.37 -8.42 5.60
C GLN A 334 -11.14 -7.14 5.96
N GLU A 335 -10.53 -6.22 6.70
CA GLU A 335 -11.14 -4.92 6.98
C GLU A 335 -11.32 -4.07 5.71
N ILE A 336 -10.35 -4.09 4.79
CA ILE A 336 -10.50 -3.47 3.46
C ILE A 336 -11.68 -4.09 2.70
N ILE A 337 -11.81 -5.42 2.70
CA ILE A 337 -12.92 -6.11 2.04
C ILE A 337 -14.25 -5.74 2.67
N ASN A 338 -14.31 -5.67 4.00
CA ASN A 338 -15.51 -5.26 4.72
C ASN A 338 -15.94 -3.86 4.29
N GLU A 339 -15.02 -2.89 4.25
CA GLU A 339 -15.32 -1.55 3.76
C GLU A 339 -15.82 -1.56 2.30
N VAL A 340 -15.09 -2.24 1.42
CA VAL A 340 -15.47 -2.34 0.00
C VAL A 340 -16.87 -2.91 -0.16
N ARG A 341 -17.23 -3.95 0.61
CA ARG A 341 -18.56 -4.55 0.58
C ARG A 341 -19.66 -3.56 0.97
N HIS A 342 -19.42 -2.71 1.97
CA HIS A 342 -20.38 -1.70 2.40
C HIS A 342 -20.48 -0.53 1.42
N SER A 343 -19.39 -0.22 0.71
CA SER A 343 -19.27 0.98 -0.13
C SER A 343 -19.59 0.76 -1.62
N VAL A 344 -19.46 -0.47 -2.16
CA VAL A 344 -19.88 -0.79 -3.54
C VAL A 344 -21.40 -0.85 -3.62
N LYS A 345 -22.00 0.07 -4.37
CA LYS A 345 -23.47 0.20 -4.49
C LYS A 345 -24.07 -0.89 -5.35
N SER A 346 -23.35 -1.30 -6.40
CA SER A 346 -23.81 -2.36 -7.31
C SER A 346 -23.72 -3.77 -6.70
N GLY A 347 -23.08 -3.93 -5.54
CA GLY A 347 -22.71 -5.23 -4.99
C GLY A 347 -22.01 -6.11 -6.03
N LYS A 348 -22.45 -7.37 -6.12
CA LYS A 348 -21.99 -8.32 -7.14
C LYS A 348 -22.38 -7.94 -8.58
N GLY A 349 -23.50 -7.24 -8.74
CA GLY A 349 -24.11 -6.93 -10.05
C GLY A 349 -24.21 -8.13 -10.99
N LYS A 350 -23.73 -7.97 -12.23
CA LYS A 350 -23.74 -9.02 -13.28
C LYS A 350 -22.51 -9.94 -13.24
N PHE A 351 -21.53 -9.67 -12.40
CA PHE A 351 -20.39 -10.58 -12.28
C PHE A 351 -20.82 -11.87 -11.58
N GLU A 352 -20.22 -13.00 -11.96
CA GLU A 352 -20.42 -14.27 -11.28
C GLU A 352 -19.86 -14.20 -9.85
N GLU A 353 -18.69 -13.57 -9.75
CA GLU A 353 -17.87 -13.38 -8.57
C GLU A 353 -17.03 -12.11 -8.73
N ILE A 354 -16.82 -11.41 -7.62
CA ILE A 354 -15.81 -10.35 -7.54
C ILE A 354 -14.80 -10.74 -6.47
N SER A 355 -13.54 -10.87 -6.86
CA SER A 355 -12.46 -11.31 -5.97
C SER A 355 -11.28 -10.34 -5.97
N LEU A 356 -10.66 -10.19 -4.80
CA LEU A 356 -9.45 -9.41 -4.56
C LEU A 356 -8.23 -10.33 -4.59
N LEU A 357 -7.28 -10.06 -5.48
CA LEU A 357 -5.95 -10.66 -5.47
C LEU A 357 -4.97 -9.72 -4.76
N CYS A 358 -4.37 -10.20 -3.68
CA CYS A 358 -3.28 -9.52 -2.98
C CYS A 358 -2.19 -10.55 -2.66
N ARG A 359 -0.95 -10.27 -3.07
CA ARG A 359 0.14 -11.27 -3.10
C ARG A 359 -0.29 -12.51 -3.90
N SER A 360 -0.22 -13.67 -3.28
CA SER A 360 -0.65 -14.97 -3.79
C SER A 360 -1.92 -15.45 -3.09
N ARG A 361 -2.78 -14.53 -2.64
CA ARG A 361 -4.04 -14.85 -1.95
C ARG A 361 -5.21 -14.22 -2.68
N LEU A 362 -6.24 -15.06 -2.89
CA LEU A 362 -7.50 -14.67 -3.50
C LEU A 362 -8.56 -14.57 -2.41
N TYR A 363 -9.19 -13.41 -2.30
CA TYR A 363 -10.22 -13.14 -1.31
C TYR A 363 -11.53 -12.79 -2.02
N LYS A 364 -12.59 -13.51 -1.69
CA LYS A 364 -13.91 -13.23 -2.26
C LYS A 364 -14.49 -11.94 -1.68
N ILE A 365 -14.84 -10.98 -2.54
CA ILE A 365 -15.59 -9.78 -2.15
C ILE A 365 -17.11 -10.06 -2.26
N PHE A 366 -17.60 -10.49 -3.41
CA PHE A 366 -19.04 -10.76 -3.65
C PHE A 366 -19.29 -12.10 -4.32
#